data_AF-A0A1Q3D7U4-F1
#
_entry.id   AF-A0A1Q3D7U4-F1
#
_cell.length_a   1.000
_cell.length_b   1.000
_cell.length_c   1.000
_cell.angle_alpha   90.00
_cell.angle_beta   90.00
_cell.angle_gamma   90.00
#
_symmetry.space_group_name_H-M   'P 1'
#
loop_
_entity.id
_entity.type
_entity.pdbx_description
1 polymer ?
#
loop_
_entity_poly.entity_id
_entity_poly.type
_entity_poly.pdbx_seq_one_letter_code
_entity_poly.pdbx_strand_id
1 'polypeptide(L)'
;MRIDKEIIHPIDPQHKLKLVYTETPFKCDGCKEAGIGLKYACQRYEFDLHKTCAVAPATINHPFYKGCEFEFKYKPPGREMRICDACTNDVVGFVYHCKGCGFDMHPCCANLPQVLDDGEHHLCLYLKLSSSCHHCGGKGLGWSYRSQCKTINLHV
;
A
#
# COMPACT_ATOMS: atom_id res chain seq x y z
N MET A 1 -5.29 9.69 15.30
CA MET A 1 -4.25 10.30 14.46
C MET A 1 -4.86 11.54 13.81
N ARG A 2 -4.27 12.73 14.01
CA ARG A 2 -4.76 13.99 13.41
C ARG A 2 -4.43 13.95 11.92
N ILE A 3 -5.44 14.05 11.06
CA ILE A 3 -5.24 14.13 9.61
C ILE A 3 -5.21 15.61 9.26
N ASP A 4 -4.02 16.12 8.95
CA ASP A 4 -3.87 17.51 8.54
C ASP A 4 -4.28 17.67 7.08
N LYS A 5 -5.00 18.75 6.77
CA LYS A 5 -5.46 19.02 5.40
C LYS A 5 -4.30 19.35 4.45
N GLU A 6 -3.17 19.78 5.00
CA GLU A 6 -2.00 20.20 4.22
C GLU A 6 -0.72 19.86 4.97
N ILE A 7 0.31 19.42 4.25
CA ILE A 7 1.61 19.02 4.82
C ILE A 7 2.77 19.56 3.97
N ILE A 8 3.97 19.63 4.54
CA ILE A 8 5.22 19.74 3.81
C ILE A 8 5.90 18.39 3.91
N HIS A 9 6.14 17.72 2.78
CA HIS A 9 6.70 16.38 2.77
C HIS A 9 8.22 16.43 2.62
N PRO A 10 9.01 15.60 3.34
CA PRO A 10 10.48 15.67 3.29
C PRO A 10 11.10 15.50 1.90
N ILE A 11 10.43 14.78 0.99
CA ILE A 11 10.91 14.57 -0.38
C ILE A 11 10.61 15.76 -1.32
N ASP A 12 9.67 16.62 -0.92
CA ASP A 12 9.32 17.85 -1.64
C ASP A 12 9.16 19.00 -0.62
N PRO A 13 10.27 19.47 -0.03
CA PRO A 13 10.22 20.46 1.04
C PRO A 13 9.83 21.85 0.55
N GLN A 14 9.81 22.07 -0.76
CA GLN A 14 9.51 23.37 -1.38
C GLN A 14 8.02 23.57 -1.60
N HIS A 15 7.23 22.50 -1.63
CA HIS A 15 5.80 22.57 -1.92
C HIS A 15 4.95 22.02 -0.78
N LYS A 16 3.80 22.68 -0.59
CA LYS A 16 2.77 22.21 0.32
C LYS A 16 1.84 21.25 -0.41
N LEU A 17 1.73 20.04 0.10
CA LEU A 17 0.79 19.04 -0.42
C LEU A 17 -0.54 19.19 0.28
N LYS A 18 -1.64 19.11 -0.47
CA LYS A 18 -3.00 19.19 0.06
C LYS A 18 -3.69 17.85 -0.03
N LEU A 19 -4.45 17.50 1.00
CA LEU A 19 -5.30 16.31 0.99
C LEU A 19 -6.50 16.57 0.08
N VAL A 20 -6.61 15.77 -0.98
CA VAL A 20 -7.69 15.84 -1.98
C VAL A 20 -8.24 14.45 -2.24
N TYR A 21 -9.46 14.37 -2.75
CA TYR A 21 -10.09 13.13 -3.20
C TYR A 21 -10.11 13.10 -4.73
N THR A 22 -9.86 11.92 -5.33
CA THR A 22 -9.94 11.71 -6.78
C THR A 22 -10.61 10.38 -7.09
N GLU A 23 -11.52 10.39 -8.07
CA GLU A 23 -12.09 9.17 -8.66
C GLU A 23 -11.23 8.67 -9.83
N THR A 24 -10.37 9.52 -10.38
CA THR A 24 -9.41 9.13 -11.42
C THR A 24 -8.22 8.43 -10.76
N PRO A 25 -7.83 7.24 -11.25
CA PRO A 25 -6.60 6.59 -10.81
C PRO A 25 -5.38 7.47 -11.01
N PHE A 26 -4.45 7.41 -10.08
CA PHE A 26 -3.18 8.11 -10.15
C PHE A 26 -2.03 7.16 -9.82
N LYS A 27 -0.80 7.55 -10.19
CA LYS A 27 0.41 6.86 -9.77
C LYS A 27 1.02 7.60 -8.60
N CYS A 28 1.28 6.90 -7.51
CA CYS A 28 1.94 7.50 -6.35
C CYS A 28 3.42 7.75 -6.62
N ASP A 29 3.90 8.96 -6.39
CA ASP A 29 5.31 9.31 -6.54
C ASP A 29 6.22 8.73 -5.45
N GLY A 30 5.64 8.28 -4.34
CA GLY A 30 6.36 7.63 -3.26
C GLY A 30 6.65 6.17 -3.57
N CYS A 31 5.63 5.32 -3.51
CA CYS A 31 5.78 3.87 -3.67
C CYS A 31 5.73 3.39 -5.13
N LYS A 32 5.31 4.25 -6.07
CA LYS A 32 5.14 3.96 -7.51
C LYS A 32 3.98 3.04 -7.87
N GLU A 33 3.16 2.63 -6.89
CA GLU A 33 1.93 1.89 -7.12
C GLU A 33 0.75 2.81 -7.48
N ALA A 34 -0.26 2.22 -8.13
CA ALA A 34 -1.50 2.90 -8.45
C ALA A 34 -2.31 3.25 -7.17
N GLY A 35 -3.11 4.30 -7.24
CA GLY A 35 -4.00 4.73 -6.17
C GLY A 35 -5.27 5.36 -6.71
N ILE A 36 -6.28 5.42 -5.85
CA ILE A 36 -7.56 6.10 -6.06
C ILE A 36 -8.07 6.63 -4.72
N GLY A 37 -8.91 7.65 -4.74
CA GLY A 37 -9.50 8.24 -3.55
C GLY A 37 -8.63 9.32 -2.91
N LEU A 38 -8.44 9.24 -1.59
CA LEU A 38 -7.72 10.27 -0.83
C LEU A 38 -6.20 10.23 -1.09
N LYS A 39 -5.65 11.34 -1.56
CA LYS A 39 -4.23 11.55 -1.83
C LYS A 39 -3.75 12.91 -1.34
N TYR A 40 -2.45 13.04 -1.10
CA TYR A 40 -1.80 14.33 -0.96
C TYR A 40 -1.21 14.74 -2.30
N ALA A 41 -1.62 15.90 -2.80
CA ALA A 41 -1.20 16.39 -4.11
C ALA A 41 -0.61 17.80 -4.01
N CYS A 42 0.42 18.07 -4.81
CA CYS A 42 0.87 19.43 -5.08
C CYS A 42 -0.10 20.08 -6.09
N GLN A 43 -0.55 21.32 -5.84
CA GLN A 43 -1.41 22.04 -6.78
C GLN A 43 -0.63 22.69 -7.94
N ARG A 44 0.71 22.74 -7.87
CA ARG A 44 1.56 23.43 -8.84
C ARG A 44 2.14 22.49 -9.90
N TYR A 45 2.41 21.25 -9.53
CA TYR A 45 3.01 20.22 -10.39
C TYR A 45 2.41 18.86 -10.06
N GLU A 46 2.50 17.93 -11.00
CA GLU A 46 2.06 16.54 -10.83
C GLU A 46 2.97 15.83 -9.83
N PHE A 47 2.63 15.96 -8.55
CA PHE A 47 3.25 15.21 -7.46
C PHE A 47 2.15 14.69 -6.55
N ASP A 48 1.95 13.38 -6.58
CA ASP A 48 0.85 12.70 -5.91
C ASP A 48 1.37 11.62 -4.98
N LEU A 49 0.97 11.67 -3.71
CA LEU A 49 1.24 10.61 -2.75
C LEU A 49 -0.07 10.01 -2.28
N HIS A 50 -0.11 8.67 -2.16
CA HIS A 50 -1.14 8.05 -1.33
C HIS A 50 -1.11 8.70 0.05
N LYS A 51 -2.28 8.83 0.69
CA LYS A 51 -2.36 9.29 2.08
C LYS A 51 -1.39 8.53 2.99
N THR A 52 -1.29 7.21 2.82
CA THR A 52 -0.42 6.33 3.62
C THR A 52 1.07 6.48 3.29
N CYS A 53 1.42 6.89 2.07
CA CYS A 53 2.79 7.21 1.69
C CYS A 53 3.23 8.57 2.23
N ALA A 54 2.32 9.55 2.27
CA ALA A 54 2.61 10.92 2.69
C ALA A 54 2.79 11.07 4.21
N VAL A 55 2.07 10.27 5.01
CA VAL A 55 2.15 10.28 6.48
C VAL A 55 2.54 8.91 7.04
N ALA A 56 3.46 8.22 6.34
CA ALA A 56 3.95 6.90 6.74
C ALA A 56 4.63 6.95 8.12
N PRO A 57 4.18 6.16 9.10
CA PRO A 57 4.93 5.94 10.33
C PRO A 57 6.36 5.46 10.08
N ALA A 58 7.29 5.80 10.98
CA ALA A 58 8.67 5.33 10.87
C ALA A 58 8.79 3.81 10.99
N THR A 59 7.95 3.19 11.82
CA THR A 59 7.86 1.73 11.97
C THR A 59 6.42 1.27 12.07
N ILE A 60 6.18 0.03 11.63
CA ILE A 60 4.90 -0.67 11.79
C ILE A 60 5.11 -2.15 12.13
N ASN A 61 4.09 -2.77 12.72
CA ASN A 61 3.93 -4.22 12.76
C ASN A 61 2.71 -4.60 11.92
N HIS A 62 2.77 -5.75 11.25
CA HIS A 62 1.66 -6.24 10.43
C HIS A 62 1.13 -7.58 10.96
N PRO A 63 -0.21 -7.79 11.05
CA PRO A 63 -0.80 -9.01 11.63
C PRO A 63 -0.33 -10.33 11.01
N PHE A 64 0.02 -10.33 9.72
CA PHE A 64 0.49 -11.52 9.02
C PHE A 64 1.94 -11.90 9.34
N TYR A 65 2.75 -10.97 9.85
CA TYR A 65 4.17 -11.18 10.14
C TYR A 65 4.44 -10.96 11.62
N LYS A 66 3.94 -11.87 12.45
CA LYS A 66 4.18 -11.83 13.90
C LYS A 66 5.68 -11.84 14.19
N GLY A 67 6.13 -10.92 15.05
CA GLY A 67 7.54 -10.76 15.40
C GLY A 67 8.36 -9.95 14.38
N CYS A 68 7.76 -9.48 13.29
CA CYS A 68 8.41 -8.54 12.38
C CYS A 68 8.08 -7.10 12.77
N GLU A 69 9.13 -6.28 12.85
CA GLU A 69 9.03 -4.83 12.82
C GLU A 69 9.53 -4.35 11.45
N PHE A 70 8.71 -3.56 10.77
CA PHE A 70 9.04 -2.99 9.47
C PHE A 70 9.41 -1.53 9.62
N GLU A 71 10.56 -1.16 9.07
CA GLU A 71 11.07 0.20 9.05
C GLU A 71 10.71 0.85 7.71
N PHE A 72 10.13 2.05 7.76
CA PHE A 72 9.86 2.84 6.55
C PHE A 72 11.15 3.38 5.94
N LYS A 73 11.29 3.24 4.63
CA LYS A 73 12.40 3.79 3.84
C LYS A 73 11.86 4.44 2.58
N TYR A 74 12.50 5.54 2.18
CA TYR A 74 12.19 6.20 0.91
C TYR A 74 12.65 5.41 -0.32
N LYS A 75 13.53 4.42 -0.13
CA LYS A 75 14.05 3.53 -1.18
C LYS A 75 14.30 2.13 -0.62
N PRO A 76 14.21 1.08 -1.45
CA PRO A 76 14.57 -0.28 -1.07
C PRO A 76 16.03 -0.38 -0.61
N PRO A 77 16.34 -1.23 0.39
CA PRO A 77 17.70 -1.44 0.84
C PRO A 77 18.50 -2.34 -0.12
N GLY A 78 19.78 -2.02 -0.27
CA GLY A 78 20.70 -2.78 -1.13
C GLY A 78 20.58 -2.40 -2.61
N ARG A 79 21.12 -3.27 -3.47
CA ARG A 79 21.09 -3.11 -4.94
C ARG A 79 20.24 -4.16 -5.64
N GLU A 80 19.77 -5.14 -4.89
CA GLU A 80 18.97 -6.24 -5.41
C GLU A 80 17.53 -5.78 -5.66
N MET A 81 16.92 -6.36 -6.69
CA MET A 81 15.50 -6.18 -6.96
C MET A 81 14.69 -6.71 -5.78
N ARG A 82 13.76 -5.89 -5.30
CA ARG A 82 12.86 -6.22 -4.19
C ARG A 82 11.45 -6.38 -4.71
N ILE A 83 10.72 -7.32 -4.15
CA ILE A 83 9.32 -7.62 -4.49
C ILE A 83 8.48 -7.43 -3.23
N CYS A 84 7.30 -6.85 -3.39
CA CYS A 84 6.36 -6.67 -2.30
C CYS A 84 5.74 -8.00 -1.91
N ASP A 85 5.87 -8.41 -0.64
CA ASP A 85 5.30 -9.66 -0.13
C ASP A 85 3.75 -9.67 -0.10
N ALA A 86 3.11 -8.53 -0.38
CA ALA A 86 1.66 -8.39 -0.45
C ALA A 86 1.10 -8.48 -1.88
N CYS A 87 1.53 -7.62 -2.79
CA CYS A 87 0.99 -7.57 -4.16
C CYS A 87 1.88 -8.23 -5.22
N THR A 88 3.08 -8.70 -4.85
CA THR A 88 4.08 -9.30 -5.75
C THR A 88 4.63 -8.38 -6.84
N ASN A 89 4.30 -7.08 -6.81
CA ASN A 89 4.92 -6.07 -7.68
C ASN A 89 6.29 -5.62 -7.16
N ASP A 90 7.07 -5.03 -8.05
CA ASP A 90 8.39 -4.49 -7.76
C ASP A 90 8.34 -3.35 -6.75
N VAL A 91 9.29 -3.36 -5.83
CA VAL A 91 9.50 -2.27 -4.87
C VAL A 91 10.59 -1.35 -5.39
N VAL A 92 10.18 -0.27 -6.05
CA VAL A 92 11.09 0.70 -6.69
C VAL A 92 11.15 2.05 -5.98
N GLY A 93 10.36 2.25 -4.93
CA GLY A 93 10.23 3.50 -4.20
C GLY A 93 10.08 3.29 -2.70
N PHE A 94 9.11 3.99 -2.10
CA PHE A 94 8.85 3.90 -0.66
C PHE A 94 8.49 2.48 -0.26
N VAL A 95 9.04 2.02 0.86
CA VAL A 95 8.94 0.63 1.31
C VAL A 95 8.93 0.56 2.84
N TYR A 96 8.22 -0.42 3.36
CA TYR A 96 8.39 -0.96 4.70
C TYR A 96 9.25 -2.21 4.63
N HIS A 97 10.44 -2.16 5.24
CA HIS A 97 11.41 -3.24 5.19
C HIS A 97 11.62 -3.84 6.59
N CYS A 98 11.47 -5.16 6.72
CA CYS A 98 11.86 -5.87 7.94
C CYS A 98 13.30 -6.37 7.82
N LYS A 99 14.22 -5.76 8.56
CA LYS A 99 15.65 -6.14 8.53
C LYS A 99 15.90 -7.59 8.95
N GLY A 100 15.13 -8.10 9.91
CA GLY A 100 15.33 -9.44 10.47
C GLY A 100 14.91 -10.57 9.54
N CYS A 101 13.83 -10.37 8.78
CA CYS A 101 13.26 -11.41 7.91
C CYS A 101 13.50 -11.15 6.42
N GLY A 102 13.84 -9.92 6.03
CA GLY A 102 14.02 -9.53 4.64
C GLY A 102 12.72 -9.21 3.89
N PHE A 103 11.56 -9.26 4.57
CA PHE A 103 10.26 -8.93 3.98
C PHE A 103 10.15 -7.45 3.62
N ASP A 104 9.50 -7.16 2.50
CA ASP A 104 9.31 -5.85 1.92
C ASP A 104 7.83 -5.62 1.55
N MET A 105 7.27 -4.46 1.91
CA MET A 105 5.90 -4.09 1.52
C MET A 105 5.84 -2.64 1.08
N HIS A 106 5.07 -2.33 0.04
CA HIS A 106 4.71 -0.94 -0.24
C HIS A 106 3.87 -0.37 0.93
N PRO A 107 4.00 0.91 1.29
CA PRO A 107 3.17 1.54 2.32
C PRO A 107 1.66 1.45 2.09
N CYS A 108 1.22 1.45 0.83
CA CYS A 108 -0.18 1.23 0.47
C CYS A 108 -0.64 -0.20 0.77
N CYS A 109 0.19 -1.20 0.49
CA CYS A 109 -0.10 -2.61 0.77
C CYS A 109 -0.11 -2.92 2.28
N ALA A 110 0.88 -2.41 3.02
CA ALA A 110 0.99 -2.63 4.45
C ALA A 110 -0.16 -1.98 5.25
N ASN A 111 -0.86 -1.01 4.67
CA ASN A 111 -1.99 -0.31 5.26
C ASN A 111 -3.34 -0.74 4.66
N LEU A 112 -3.38 -1.87 3.95
CA LEU A 112 -4.64 -2.42 3.49
C LEU A 112 -5.53 -2.79 4.68
N PRO A 113 -6.83 -2.45 4.65
CA PRO A 113 -7.74 -2.81 5.72
C PRO A 113 -7.89 -4.34 5.82
N GLN A 114 -8.05 -4.85 7.04
CA GLN A 114 -8.26 -6.29 7.24
C GLN A 114 -9.60 -6.77 6.69
N VAL A 115 -10.58 -5.86 6.58
CA VAL A 115 -11.90 -6.11 6.00
C VAL A 115 -12.27 -4.93 5.12
N LEU A 116 -12.66 -5.21 3.87
CA LEU A 116 -13.40 -4.28 3.02
C LEU A 116 -14.89 -4.59 3.15
N ASP A 117 -15.69 -3.55 3.27
CA ASP A 117 -17.15 -3.62 3.34
C ASP A 117 -17.70 -2.57 2.38
N ASP A 118 -18.40 -3.02 1.35
CA ASP A 118 -19.10 -2.17 0.36
C ASP A 118 -20.61 -2.08 0.63
N GLY A 119 -21.08 -2.62 1.76
CA GLY A 119 -22.50 -2.71 2.13
C GLY A 119 -23.18 -4.00 1.65
N GLU A 120 -22.59 -4.72 0.69
CA GLU A 120 -23.11 -5.99 0.17
C GLU A 120 -22.20 -7.17 0.53
N HIS A 121 -20.88 -6.95 0.54
CA HIS A 121 -19.87 -7.97 0.73
C HIS A 121 -18.84 -7.57 1.78
N HIS A 122 -18.58 -8.50 2.70
CA HIS A 122 -17.44 -8.41 3.60
C HIS A 122 -16.27 -9.22 3.04
N LEU A 123 -15.24 -8.55 2.54
CA LEU A 123 -14.04 -9.18 2.02
C LEU A 123 -12.92 -9.07 3.06
N CYS A 124 -12.51 -10.21 3.61
CA CYS A 124 -11.39 -10.25 4.56
C CYS A 124 -10.06 -10.44 3.82
N LEU A 125 -9.01 -9.80 4.32
CA LEU A 125 -7.66 -9.92 3.80
C LEU A 125 -7.00 -11.23 4.27
N TYR A 126 -6.28 -11.91 3.38
CA TYR A 126 -5.56 -13.16 3.65
C TYR A 126 -4.16 -13.14 3.03
N LEU A 127 -3.20 -13.74 3.74
CA LEU A 127 -1.79 -13.83 3.34
C LEU A 127 -1.56 -14.67 2.07
N LYS A 128 -2.42 -15.65 1.77
CA LYS A 128 -2.24 -16.56 0.63
C LYS A 128 -3.54 -16.78 -0.12
N LEU A 129 -3.40 -16.89 -1.44
CA LEU A 129 -4.46 -17.33 -2.34
C LEU A 129 -4.72 -18.83 -2.20
N SER A 130 -5.96 -19.16 -1.83
CA SER A 130 -6.46 -20.54 -1.87
C SER A 130 -7.20 -20.89 -3.18
N SER A 131 -7.47 -19.90 -4.04
CA SER A 131 -8.38 -20.01 -5.19
C SER A 131 -8.02 -19.01 -6.30
N SER A 132 -8.58 -19.21 -7.50
CA SER A 132 -8.45 -18.27 -8.63
C SER A 132 -9.05 -16.90 -8.31
N CYS A 133 -8.44 -15.84 -8.85
CA CYS A 133 -8.98 -14.48 -8.79
C CYS A 133 -10.25 -14.38 -9.61
N HIS A 134 -11.28 -13.76 -9.03
CA HIS A 134 -12.57 -13.54 -9.67
C HIS A 134 -12.46 -12.59 -10.88
N HIS A 135 -11.53 -11.63 -10.84
CA HIS A 135 -11.35 -10.65 -11.92
C HIS A 135 -10.53 -11.19 -13.10
N CYS A 136 -9.43 -11.92 -12.85
CA CYS A 136 -8.51 -12.35 -13.92
C CYS A 136 -8.39 -13.88 -14.10
N GLY A 137 -9.02 -14.70 -13.25
CA GLY A 137 -8.96 -16.17 -13.30
C GLY A 137 -7.63 -16.79 -12.83
N GLY A 138 -6.57 -16.01 -12.71
CA GLY A 138 -5.23 -16.47 -12.30
C GLY A 138 -5.12 -16.85 -10.82
N LYS A 139 -4.07 -17.61 -10.46
CA LYS A 139 -3.66 -17.87 -9.07
C LYS A 139 -2.43 -17.02 -8.76
N GLY A 140 -2.60 -15.94 -8.02
CA GLY A 140 -1.49 -15.10 -7.56
C GLY A 140 -0.72 -15.73 -6.41
N LEU A 141 0.51 -15.25 -6.19
CA LEU A 141 1.36 -15.66 -5.07
C LEU A 141 1.26 -14.70 -3.87
N GLY A 142 0.63 -13.53 -4.08
CA GLY A 142 0.44 -12.50 -3.07
C GLY A 142 -0.79 -12.72 -2.18
N TRP A 143 -1.13 -11.65 -1.46
CA TRP A 143 -2.31 -11.59 -0.61
C TRP A 143 -3.58 -11.54 -1.44
N SER A 144 -4.70 -11.83 -0.79
CA SER A 144 -6.00 -11.69 -1.40
C SER A 144 -7.08 -11.22 -0.45
N TYR A 145 -8.07 -10.55 -1.02
CA TYR A 145 -9.35 -10.32 -0.37
C TYR A 145 -10.31 -11.43 -0.72
N ARG A 146 -10.99 -11.98 0.29
CA ARG A 146 -11.95 -13.06 0.11
C ARG A 146 -13.22 -12.85 0.92
N SER A 147 -14.35 -13.07 0.25
CA SER A 147 -15.68 -13.08 0.88
C SER A 147 -15.84 -14.22 1.88
N GLN A 148 -16.65 -14.00 2.92
CA GLN A 148 -16.98 -15.05 3.89
C GLN A 148 -17.68 -16.26 3.26
N CYS A 149 -18.56 -16.02 2.29
CA CYS A 149 -19.23 -17.05 1.49
C CYS A 149 -18.32 -17.72 0.44
N LYS A 150 -17.06 -17.29 0.33
CA LYS A 150 -16.00 -17.84 -0.55
C LYS A 150 -16.29 -17.77 -2.05
N THR A 151 -17.23 -16.92 -2.49
CA THR A 151 -17.59 -16.74 -3.90
C THR A 151 -16.68 -15.72 -4.60
N ILE A 152 -16.26 -14.69 -3.86
CA ILE A 152 -15.37 -13.63 -4.33
C ILE A 152 -13.97 -13.83 -3.73
N ASN A 153 -12.96 -13.75 -4.60
CA ASN A 153 -11.55 -13.76 -4.27
C ASN A 153 -10.80 -12.81 -5.22
N LEU A 154 -10.07 -11.83 -4.70
CA LEU A 154 -9.40 -10.78 -5.48
C LEU A 154 -7.93 -10.69 -5.06
N HIS A 155 -7.02 -10.59 -6.04
CA HIS A 155 -5.61 -10.31 -5.74
C HIS A 155 -5.46 -8.90 -5.16
N VAL A 156 -4.50 -8.78 -4.26
CA VAL A 156 -3.94 -7.49 -3.85
C VAL A 156 -2.91 -7.03 -4.88
#